data_AF-A0A4U1EAW3-F1
#
_entry.id   AF-A0A4U1EAW3-F1
#
_cell.length_a   1.000
_cell.length_b   1.000
_cell.length_c   1.000
_cell.angle_alpha   90.00
_cell.angle_beta   90.00
_cell.angle_gamma   90.00
#
_symmetry.space_group_name_H-M   'P 1'
#
loop_
_entity.id
_entity.type
_entity.pdbx_description
1 polymer ?
#
loop_
_entity_poly.entity_id
_entity_poly.type
_entity_poly.pdbx_seq_one_letter_code
_entity_poly.pdbx_strand_id
1 'polypeptide(L)'
;GEGIREVWGSRPRAGGSEGSVWGVSTMAWALLLVTLLTQGTGSWAQSGLTQPPSVSGNLGQTVTISCAGTSSDIGRYNAVGWYQQLPGMAPKTLIYNNNKRPSGIPDHFSGS
;
A
#
# COMPACT_ATOMS: atom_id res chain seq x y z
N GLY A 1 -9.44 -16.91 -16.88
CA GLY A 1 -8.47 -17.26 -15.84
C GLY A 1 -8.42 -16.11 -14.87
N GLU A 2 -8.85 -16.35 -13.64
CA GLU A 2 -8.98 -15.31 -12.61
C GLU A 2 -7.63 -14.70 -12.27
N GLY A 3 -7.50 -13.40 -12.55
CA GLY A 3 -6.35 -12.59 -12.14
C GLY A 3 -6.43 -12.28 -10.65
N ILE A 4 -5.29 -12.39 -9.99
CA ILE A 4 -5.02 -11.91 -8.64
C ILE A 4 -5.46 -10.44 -8.51
N ARG A 5 -6.58 -10.23 -7.83
CA ARG A 5 -7.05 -8.90 -7.40
C ARG A 5 -6.53 -8.64 -5.99
N GLU A 6 -5.39 -7.97 -5.87
CA GLU A 6 -5.03 -7.31 -4.62
C GLU A 6 -5.77 -5.96 -4.61
N VAL A 7 -6.95 -5.93 -3.98
CA VAL A 7 -7.77 -4.72 -3.82
C VAL A 7 -7.28 -3.95 -2.60
N TRP A 8 -6.64 -2.80 -2.83
CA TRP A 8 -6.50 -1.79 -1.79
C TRP A 8 -7.79 -0.94 -1.74
N GLY A 9 -8.50 -0.96 -0.59
CA GLY A 9 -9.72 -0.18 -0.35
C GLY A 9 -9.47 1.33 -0.40
N SER A 10 -10.44 2.19 -0.72
CA SER A 10 -11.45 2.65 0.23
C SER A 10 -12.65 3.33 -0.46
N ARG A 11 -13.89 3.07 -0.01
CA ARG A 11 -15.09 3.87 -0.34
C ARG A 11 -15.42 4.80 0.84
N PRO A 12 -16.03 5.96 0.56
CA PRO A 12 -17.16 6.38 1.39
C PRO A 12 -18.38 6.81 0.55
N ARG A 13 -19.59 6.45 1.00
CA ARG A 13 -20.86 7.03 0.51
C ARG A 13 -21.78 7.41 1.68
N ALA A 14 -22.11 8.71 1.67
CA ALA A 14 -23.28 9.49 2.11
C ALA A 14 -24.22 9.05 3.25
N GLY A 15 -24.67 10.08 3.99
CA GLY A 15 -25.83 10.14 4.89
C GLY A 15 -25.42 10.81 6.20
N GLY A 16 -26.05 11.83 6.78
CA GLY A 16 -27.40 12.39 6.71
C GLY A 16 -27.69 12.97 8.10
N SER A 17 -28.43 14.08 8.17
CA SER A 17 -28.68 15.03 9.27
C SER A 17 -29.52 14.55 10.48
N GLU A 18 -29.40 15.20 11.65
CA GLU A 18 -30.48 15.96 12.37
C GLU A 18 -30.10 16.31 13.85
N GLY A 19 -30.76 17.35 14.43
CA GLY A 19 -30.49 18.05 15.72
C GLY A 19 -30.75 17.25 17.01
N SER A 20 -30.71 17.77 18.25
CA SER A 20 -30.93 19.11 18.78
C SER A 20 -30.44 19.25 20.25
N VAL A 21 -29.85 20.41 20.55
CA VAL A 21 -30.02 21.30 21.72
C VAL A 21 -30.48 20.72 23.08
N TRP A 22 -29.58 20.15 23.89
CA TRP A 22 -29.60 20.23 25.38
C TRP A 22 -28.20 19.93 25.93
N GLY A 23 -27.42 20.95 26.34
CA GLY A 23 -26.17 20.73 27.11
C GLY A 23 -24.93 21.45 26.57
N VAL A 24 -24.91 22.79 26.64
CA VAL A 24 -23.78 23.60 26.12
C VAL A 24 -22.42 23.24 26.75
N SER A 25 -22.42 22.69 27.97
CA SER A 25 -21.21 22.29 28.71
C SER A 25 -20.66 20.90 28.34
N THR A 26 -21.53 19.90 28.14
CA THR A 26 -21.15 18.58 27.60
C THR A 26 -20.73 18.68 26.13
N MET A 27 -21.34 19.62 25.39
CA MET A 27 -21.01 19.89 23.99
C MET A 27 -19.62 20.48 23.83
N ALA A 28 -19.13 21.33 24.74
CA ALA A 28 -17.77 21.86 24.65
C ALA A 28 -16.71 20.74 24.72
N TRP A 29 -16.89 19.78 25.63
CA TRP A 29 -16.03 18.60 25.72
C TRP A 29 -16.23 17.63 24.57
N ALA A 30 -17.46 17.40 24.12
CA ALA A 30 -17.72 16.58 22.95
C ALA A 30 -17.09 17.19 21.69
N LEU A 31 -17.18 18.51 21.52
CA LEU A 31 -16.53 19.24 20.43
C LEU A 31 -15.00 19.20 20.57
N LEU A 32 -14.45 19.30 21.78
CA LEU A 32 -13.01 19.10 22.02
C LEU A 32 -12.54 17.68 21.68
N LEU A 33 -13.30 16.66 22.08
CA LEU A 33 -12.99 15.27 21.76
C LEU A 33 -13.17 14.98 20.27
N VAL A 34 -14.22 15.49 19.64
CA VAL A 34 -14.46 15.38 18.19
C VAL A 34 -13.35 16.09 17.42
N THR A 35 -13.00 17.32 17.80
CA THR A 35 -11.89 18.04 17.17
C THR A 35 -10.56 17.33 17.38
N LEU A 36 -10.30 16.76 18.55
CA LEU A 36 -9.09 15.97 18.83
C LEU A 36 -9.05 14.69 17.97
N LEU A 37 -10.18 14.00 17.79
CA LEU A 37 -10.30 12.83 16.92
C LEU A 37 -10.18 13.19 15.43
N THR A 38 -10.68 14.35 15.00
CA THR A 38 -10.53 14.84 13.61
C THR A 38 -9.14 15.39 13.33
N GLN A 39 -8.40 15.84 14.35
CA GLN A 39 -7.01 16.29 14.28
C GLN A 39 -6.01 15.15 14.47
N GLY A 40 -6.49 13.90 14.52
CA GLY A 40 -5.69 12.70 14.31
C GLY A 40 -5.00 12.82 12.95
N THR A 41 -3.87 13.51 12.95
CA THR A 41 -3.04 13.78 11.80
C THR A 41 -2.45 12.45 11.40
N GLY A 42 -3.18 11.74 10.55
CA GLY A 42 -2.66 10.59 9.83
C GLY A 42 -1.38 11.05 9.15
N SER A 43 -0.23 10.60 9.67
CA SER A 43 1.04 10.84 9.02
C SER A 43 1.03 10.01 7.73
N TRP A 44 0.76 10.67 6.61
CA TRP A 44 0.87 10.06 5.31
C TRP A 44 2.36 9.96 4.97
N ALA A 45 2.94 8.78 5.17
CA ALA A 45 4.25 8.50 4.62
C ALA A 45 4.07 8.25 3.12
N GLN A 46 4.47 9.20 2.27
CA GLN A 46 4.54 8.94 0.85
C GLN A 46 5.83 8.18 0.55
N SER A 47 5.70 6.97 0.03
CA SER A 47 6.86 6.25 -0.51
C SER A 47 7.38 7.02 -1.72
N GLY A 48 8.67 7.33 -1.75
CA GLY A 48 9.32 7.94 -2.92
C GLY A 48 9.41 7.00 -4.13
N LEU A 49 9.01 5.72 -3.95
CA LEU A 49 8.92 4.75 -5.02
C LEU A 49 7.57 4.84 -5.75
N THR A 50 7.63 5.05 -7.06
CA THR A 50 6.49 4.96 -7.98
C THR A 50 6.43 3.57 -8.60
N GLN A 51 5.27 2.91 -8.50
CA GLN A 51 5.01 1.57 -9.07
C GLN A 51 3.60 1.54 -9.69
N PRO A 52 3.36 0.66 -10.68
CA PRO A 52 2.01 0.48 -11.20
C PRO A 52 1.10 -0.09 -10.10
N PRO A 53 -0.16 0.38 -10.00
CA PRO A 53 -1.08 -0.07 -8.95
C PRO A 53 -1.48 -1.56 -9.11
N SER A 54 -1.44 -2.07 -10.34
CA SER A 54 -1.59 -3.50 -10.64
C SER A 54 -1.09 -3.77 -12.05
N VAL A 55 -0.68 -5.01 -12.31
CA VAL A 55 -0.35 -5.50 -13.65
C VAL A 55 -0.96 -6.88 -13.83
N SER A 56 -1.49 -7.18 -15.02
CA SER A 56 -2.06 -8.47 -15.38
C SER A 56 -1.55 -8.92 -16.74
N GLY A 57 -1.59 -10.23 -16.99
CA GLY A 57 -1.21 -10.83 -18.27
C GLY A 57 -1.90 -12.17 -18.45
N ASN A 58 -1.88 -12.68 -19.68
CA ASN A 58 -2.47 -13.99 -19.98
C ASN A 58 -1.49 -15.12 -19.62
N LEU A 59 -2.02 -16.34 -19.56
CA LEU A 59 -1.20 -17.53 -19.30
C LEU A 59 -0.08 -17.66 -20.34
N GLY A 60 1.15 -17.86 -19.87
CA GLY A 60 2.34 -17.97 -20.71
C GLY A 60 2.95 -16.64 -21.17
N GLN A 61 2.34 -15.49 -20.82
CA GLN A 61 2.95 -14.18 -21.04
C GLN A 61 3.82 -13.77 -19.86
N THR A 62 4.91 -13.07 -20.16
CA THR A 62 5.73 -12.41 -19.15
C THR A 62 5.07 -11.11 -18.72
N VAL A 63 4.93 -10.91 -17.42
CA VAL A 63 4.47 -9.67 -16.81
C VAL A 63 5.65 -8.97 -16.18
N THR A 64 5.86 -7.70 -16.52
CA THR A 64 6.92 -6.86 -15.95
C THR A 64 6.32 -5.86 -14.99
N ILE A 65 6.84 -5.83 -13.75
CA ILE A 65 6.51 -4.83 -12.74
C ILE A 65 7.73 -3.92 -12.59
N SER A 66 7.52 -2.61 -12.67
CA SER A 66 8.59 -1.61 -12.58
C SER A 66 8.43 -0.76 -11.34
N CYS A 67 9.56 -0.33 -10.77
CA CYS A 67 9.60 0.71 -9.75
C CYS A 67 10.55 1.82 -10.18
N ALA A 68 10.19 3.07 -9.89
CA ALA A 68 11.05 4.22 -10.12
C ALA A 68 11.20 5.00 -8.81
N GLY A 69 12.40 5.50 -8.53
CA GLY A 69 12.69 6.32 -7.36
C GLY A 69 14.03 7.02 -7.51
N THR A 70 14.31 7.98 -6.64
CA THR A 70 15.60 8.68 -6.59
C THR A 70 16.62 7.91 -5.75
N SER A 71 17.90 8.26 -5.84
CA SER A 71 18.94 7.70 -4.98
C SER A 71 18.71 7.99 -3.49
N SER A 72 17.99 9.06 -3.14
CA SER A 72 17.52 9.32 -1.78
C SER A 72 16.42 8.37 -1.34
N ASP A 73 15.59 7.86 -2.26
CA ASP A 73 14.49 6.95 -1.95
C ASP A 73 14.96 5.50 -1.81
N ILE A 74 15.90 5.08 -2.65
CA ILE A 74 16.42 3.70 -2.71
C ILE A 74 17.68 3.53 -1.83
N GLY A 75 18.33 4.64 -1.50
CA GLY A 75 19.59 4.67 -0.78
C GLY A 75 20.81 4.42 -1.68
N ARG A 76 21.99 4.61 -1.11
CA ARG A 76 23.28 4.65 -1.83
C ARG A 76 23.59 3.43 -2.70
N TYR A 77 23.08 2.25 -2.35
CA TYR A 77 23.36 1.00 -3.04
C TYR A 77 22.31 0.64 -4.11
N ASN A 78 21.28 1.47 -4.29
CA ASN A 78 20.17 1.22 -5.21
C ASN A 78 19.61 -0.22 -5.08
N ALA A 79 19.58 -0.75 -3.86
CA ALA A 79 19.23 -2.15 -3.60
C ALA A 79 17.72 -2.28 -3.41
N VAL A 80 17.03 -2.76 -4.44
CA VAL A 80 15.59 -3.04 -4.41
C VAL A 80 15.35 -4.53 -4.22
N GLY A 81 14.27 -4.88 -3.51
CA GLY A 81 13.79 -6.25 -3.36
C GLY A 81 12.33 -6.38 -3.76
N TRP A 82 11.97 -7.53 -4.32
CA TRP A 82 10.61 -7.89 -4.72
C TRP A 82 10.09 -9.01 -3.84
N TYR A 83 8.90 -8.84 -3.29
CA TYR A 83 8.28 -9.77 -2.36
C TYR A 83 6.90 -10.18 -2.87
N GLN A 84 6.60 -11.46 -2.75
CA GLN A 84 5.26 -12.01 -2.94
C GLN A 84 4.58 -12.10 -1.58
N GLN A 85 3.47 -11.40 -1.44
CA GLN A 85 2.60 -11.53 -0.27
C GLN A 85 1.32 -12.23 -0.72
N LEU A 86 0.98 -13.32 -0.02
CA LEU A 86 -0.30 -13.99 -0.18
C LEU A 86 -1.14 -13.69 1.07
N PRO A 87 -2.48 -13.61 0.96
CA PRO A 87 -3.33 -13.40 2.11
C PRO A 87 -3.07 -14.43 3.22
N GLY A 88 -2.78 -13.95 4.43
CA GLY A 88 -2.52 -14.80 5.59
C GLY A 88 -1.13 -15.47 5.61
N MET A 89 -0.24 -15.17 4.66
CA MET A 89 1.12 -15.70 4.63
C MET A 89 2.17 -14.62 4.87
N ALA A 90 3.32 -15.02 5.40
CA ALA A 90 4.48 -14.15 5.50
C ALA A 90 4.98 -13.77 4.10
N PRO A 91 5.49 -12.53 3.89
CA PRO A 91 6.09 -12.13 2.62
C PRO A 91 7.23 -13.06 2.22
N LYS A 92 7.19 -13.55 0.98
CA LYS A 92 8.21 -14.41 0.39
C LYS A 92 9.06 -13.58 -0.58
N THR A 93 10.37 -13.54 -0.35
CA THR A 93 11.29 -12.83 -1.25
C THR A 93 11.41 -13.55 -2.59
N LEU A 94 11.18 -12.82 -3.69
CA LEU A 94 11.38 -13.31 -5.05
C LEU A 94 12.71 -12.85 -5.63
N ILE A 95 13.05 -11.57 -5.47
CA ILE A 95 14.31 -10.96 -5.95
C ILE A 95 14.86 -10.06 -4.84
N TYR A 96 16.17 -10.05 -4.65
CA TYR A 96 16.88 -9.18 -3.72
C TYR A 96 18.08 -8.53 -4.41
N ASN A 97 18.56 -7.41 -3.85
CA ASN A 97 19.71 -6.68 -4.40
C ASN A 97 19.58 -6.45 -5.92
N ASN A 98 18.39 -6.00 -6.33
CA ASN A 98 17.98 -5.65 -7.69
C ASN A 98 17.78 -6.84 -8.66
N ASN A 99 18.69 -7.82 -8.68
CA ASN A 99 18.68 -8.91 -9.68
C ASN A 99 18.97 -10.31 -9.12
N LYS A 100 19.23 -10.44 -7.82
CA LYS A 100 19.58 -11.74 -7.24
C LYS A 100 18.32 -12.50 -6.86
N ARG A 101 18.23 -13.75 -7.29
CA ARG A 101 17.11 -14.64 -6.95
C ARG A 101 17.52 -15.61 -5.83
N PRO A 102 16.74 -15.75 -4.75
CA PRO A 102 16.98 -16.77 -3.73
C PRO A 102 16.88 -18.20 -4.28
N SER A 103 17.56 -19.14 -3.65
CA SER A 103 17.42 -20.57 -3.98
C SER A 103 15.99 -21.06 -3.74
N GLY A 104 15.45 -21.88 -4.64
CA GLY A 104 14.09 -22.42 -4.55
C GLY A 104 12.99 -21.49 -5.09
N ILE A 105 13.35 -20.33 -5.66
CA ILE A 105 12.44 -19.52 -6.46
C ILE A 105 12.52 -20.00 -7.93
N PRO A 106 11.37 -20.25 -8.59
CA PRO A 106 11.32 -20.67 -9.99
C PRO A 106 12.04 -19.73 -10.95
N ASP A 107 12.44 -20.28 -12.09
CA ASP A 107 13.25 -19.60 -13.09
C ASP A 107 12.52 -18.49 -13.87
N HIS A 108 11.19 -18.55 -13.94
CA HIS A 108 10.34 -17.54 -14.56
C HIS A 108 10.29 -16.19 -13.80
N PHE A 109 10.90 -16.09 -12.61
CA PHE A 109 11.11 -14.82 -11.93
C PHE A 109 12.50 -14.26 -12.22
N SER A 110 12.56 -13.01 -12.68
CA SER A 110 13.81 -12.27 -12.96
C SER A 110 13.67 -10.80 -12.55
N GLY A 111 14.78 -10.14 -12.25
CA GLY A 111 14.83 -8.70 -11.92
C GLY A 111 16.08 -8.02 -12.48
N SER A 112 15.99 -6.71 -12.67
CA SER A 112 17.00 -5.85 -13.30
C SER A 112 16.92 -4.42 -12.80
#